data_AF-A0A850B8H0-F1
#
_entry.id   AF-A0A850B8H0-F1
#
_cell.length_a   1.000
_cell.length_b   1.000
_cell.length_c   1.000
_cell.angle_alpha   90.00
_cell.angle_beta   90.00
_cell.angle_gamma   90.00
#
_symmetry.space_group_name_H-M   'P 1'
#
loop_
_entity.id
_entity.type
_entity.pdbx_description
1 polymer ?
#
loop_
_entity_poly.entity_id
_entity_poly.type
_entity_poly.pdbx_seq_one_letter_code
_entity_poly.pdbx_strand_id
1 'polypeptide(L)'
;MRVLVTWGSKLGGTAGIGEILAEKLRRAGFEVVARPAKEVRDLREFNAVLVGGALYANLWHRDARRFVDRHEAALRRLPVWFFSSGPLDDSAERGEEIPPTRQVRALMDRVGALGHATFGGRLSADTKGFPAEAMAKEHAGDWRNPARIGAWAEGIARGLPEAQPGTPVPVPGRSWARLVAYAALGWILCAAVMFGLLAVFSPGVATVVHAIAAPLIFIFISMRYFRPSGAREPVAAALAFTAIAALLDAIVVAALIQGSPALLLSITGFWLPLGLIFIASWVTGWIMSMGPMSEMSPPQSGKPLPSAPPARA
;
A
#
# COMPACT_ATOMS: atom_id res chain seq x y z
N MET A 1 17.98 0.92 -25.90
CA MET A 1 17.37 0.46 -24.64
C MET A 1 15.87 0.53 -24.76
N ARG A 2 15.16 -0.47 -24.23
CA ARG A 2 13.70 -0.54 -24.24
C ARG A 2 13.13 -0.26 -22.86
N VAL A 3 12.19 0.67 -22.78
CA VAL A 3 11.61 1.15 -21.52
C VAL A 3 10.12 0.85 -21.47
N LEU A 4 9.65 0.32 -20.34
CA LEU A 4 8.22 0.19 -20.08
C LEU A 4 7.75 1.39 -19.27
N VAL A 5 6.71 2.09 -19.75
CA VAL A 5 5.92 3.02 -18.95
C VAL A 5 4.55 2.38 -18.71
N THR A 6 4.21 2.14 -17.45
CA THR A 6 3.00 1.41 -17.09
C THR A 6 2.25 2.10 -15.95
N TRP A 7 0.94 1.96 -15.90
CA TRP A 7 0.13 2.65 -14.90
C TRP A 7 -1.12 1.88 -14.44
N GLY A 8 -1.53 2.14 -13.20
CA GLY A 8 -2.88 1.85 -12.71
C GLY A 8 -3.73 3.12 -12.72
N SER A 9 -4.85 3.11 -13.45
CA SER A 9 -5.74 4.26 -13.59
C SER A 9 -7.20 3.81 -13.70
N LYS A 10 -8.12 4.55 -13.06
CA LYS A 10 -9.57 4.37 -13.24
C LYS A 10 -10.20 5.43 -14.15
N LEU A 11 -9.73 6.68 -14.07
CA LEU A 11 -10.34 7.86 -14.71
C LEU A 11 -9.43 8.48 -15.80
N GLY A 12 -8.38 7.78 -16.21
CA GLY A 12 -7.51 8.19 -17.32
C GLY A 12 -6.48 9.28 -16.98
N GLY A 13 -6.59 9.99 -15.84
CA GLY A 13 -5.62 11.04 -15.45
C GLY A 13 -4.16 10.54 -15.43
N THR A 14 -3.91 9.44 -14.72
CA THR A 14 -2.59 8.78 -14.67
C THR A 14 -2.16 8.21 -16.02
N ALA A 15 -3.11 7.76 -16.84
CA ALA A 15 -2.80 7.24 -18.17
C ALA A 15 -2.17 8.35 -19.03
N GLY A 16 -2.77 9.54 -19.03
CA GLY A 16 -2.20 10.66 -19.78
C GLY A 16 -0.84 11.14 -19.24
N ILE A 17 -0.56 11.02 -17.94
CA ILE A 17 0.81 11.24 -17.43
C ILE A 17 1.77 10.20 -18.03
N GLY A 18 1.40 8.92 -17.98
CA GLY A 18 2.18 7.83 -18.57
C GLY A 18 2.46 8.03 -20.06
N GLU A 19 1.48 8.50 -20.83
CA GLU A 19 1.65 8.79 -22.25
C GLU A 19 2.60 9.97 -22.50
N ILE A 20 2.50 11.05 -21.72
CA ILE A 20 3.43 12.20 -21.82
C ILE A 20 4.86 11.75 -21.52
N LEU A 21 5.06 10.95 -20.46
CA LEU A 21 6.37 10.38 -20.13
C LEU A 21 6.90 9.52 -21.26
N ALA A 22 6.07 8.65 -21.82
CA ALA A 22 6.46 7.77 -22.91
C ALA A 22 6.84 8.55 -24.18
N GLU A 23 6.05 9.56 -24.54
CA GLU A 23 6.36 10.44 -25.67
C GLU A 23 7.70 11.14 -25.49
N LYS A 24 7.97 11.70 -24.30
CA LYS A 24 9.22 12.41 -24.01
C LYS A 24 10.43 11.49 -24.06
N LEU A 25 10.31 10.28 -23.52
CA LEU A 25 11.36 9.26 -23.60
C LEU A 25 11.59 8.78 -25.05
N ARG A 26 10.54 8.64 -25.88
CA ARG A 26 10.69 8.33 -27.31
C ARG A 26 11.43 9.43 -28.06
N ARG A 27 11.08 10.70 -27.80
CA ARG A 27 11.77 11.86 -28.40
C ARG A 27 13.26 11.93 -27.99
N ALA A 28 13.60 11.39 -26.82
CA ALA A 28 14.98 11.24 -26.36
C ALA A 28 15.73 10.02 -26.98
N GLY A 29 15.10 9.27 -27.88
CA GLY A 29 15.73 8.17 -28.62
C GLY A 29 15.56 6.78 -28.02
N PHE A 30 14.72 6.62 -26.98
CA PHE A 30 14.46 5.31 -26.38
C PHE A 30 13.30 4.59 -27.07
N GLU A 31 13.38 3.26 -27.13
CA GLU A 31 12.24 2.44 -27.51
C GLU A 31 11.30 2.34 -26.31
N VAL A 32 10.07 2.87 -26.40
CA VAL A 32 9.16 2.94 -25.25
C VAL A 32 7.83 2.24 -25.51
N VAL A 33 7.51 1.29 -24.63
CA VAL A 33 6.20 0.66 -24.56
C VAL A 33 5.38 1.34 -23.45
N ALA A 34 4.22 1.87 -23.82
CA ALA A 34 3.28 2.48 -22.87
C ALA A 34 1.99 1.65 -22.83
N ARG A 35 1.57 1.16 -21.65
CA ARG A 35 0.30 0.43 -21.50
C ARG A 35 -0.17 0.30 -20.05
N PRO A 36 -1.46 0.02 -19.80
CA PRO A 36 -1.96 -0.26 -18.46
C PRO A 36 -1.25 -1.44 -17.76
N ALA A 37 -1.02 -1.30 -16.46
CA ALA A 37 -0.31 -2.28 -15.63
C ALA A 37 -0.97 -3.67 -15.57
N LYS A 38 -2.29 -3.71 -15.74
CA LYS A 38 -3.06 -4.96 -15.81
C LYS A 38 -2.76 -5.78 -17.08
N GLU A 39 -2.25 -5.15 -18.14
CA GLU A 39 -1.96 -5.78 -19.44
C GLU A 39 -0.51 -6.28 -19.55
N VAL A 40 0.38 -5.85 -18.65
CA VAL A 40 1.79 -6.27 -18.67
C VAL A 40 1.96 -7.64 -18.01
N ARG A 41 2.40 -8.62 -18.81
CA ARG A 41 2.58 -10.02 -18.39
C ARG A 41 4.02 -10.41 -18.13
N ASP A 42 4.98 -9.71 -18.73
CA ASP A 42 6.39 -10.04 -18.69
C ASP A 42 7.23 -8.76 -18.76
N LEU A 43 8.44 -8.82 -18.19
CA LEU A 43 9.40 -7.72 -18.17
C LEU A 43 10.76 -8.06 -18.81
N ARG A 44 10.97 -9.30 -19.29
CA ARG A 44 12.27 -9.76 -19.83
C ARG A 44 12.81 -8.91 -20.98
N GLU A 45 11.93 -8.26 -21.74
CA GLU A 45 12.30 -7.43 -22.90
C GLU A 45 12.69 -5.99 -22.55
N PHE A 46 12.54 -5.56 -21.29
CA PHE A 46 12.78 -4.18 -20.88
C PHE A 46 14.11 -4.03 -20.15
N ASN A 47 14.73 -2.87 -20.33
CA ASN A 47 15.94 -2.45 -19.64
C ASN A 47 15.64 -1.48 -18.49
N ALA A 48 14.44 -0.89 -18.43
CA ALA A 48 14.01 0.02 -17.38
C ALA A 48 12.48 0.07 -17.30
N VAL A 49 11.93 0.43 -16.13
CA VAL A 49 10.49 0.49 -15.91
C VAL A 49 10.07 1.76 -15.15
N LEU A 50 9.05 2.44 -15.65
CA LEU A 50 8.35 3.52 -14.98
C LEU A 50 6.96 3.02 -14.57
N VAL A 51 6.63 3.06 -13.27
CA VAL A 51 5.35 2.58 -12.73
C VAL A 51 4.53 3.73 -12.13
N GLY A 52 3.34 3.93 -12.67
CA GLY A 52 2.41 4.98 -12.27
C GLY A 52 1.20 4.49 -11.51
N GLY A 53 0.73 5.26 -10.54
CA GLY A 53 -0.55 5.01 -9.88
C GLY A 53 -1.33 6.28 -9.56
N ALA A 54 -2.63 6.29 -9.85
CA ALA A 54 -3.54 7.27 -9.25
C ALA A 54 -3.55 7.09 -7.73
N LEU A 55 -3.52 8.19 -6.99
CA LEU A 55 -3.72 8.21 -5.54
C LEU A 55 -5.21 8.38 -5.24
N TYR A 56 -5.77 7.40 -4.53
CA TYR A 56 -7.14 7.44 -3.98
C TYR A 56 -7.04 7.26 -2.47
N ALA A 57 -7.41 8.29 -1.70
CA ALA A 57 -7.22 8.31 -0.24
C ALA A 57 -5.79 7.89 0.15
N ASN A 58 -4.77 8.52 -0.48
CA ASN A 58 -3.34 8.23 -0.31
C ASN A 58 -2.87 6.82 -0.70
N LEU A 59 -3.74 5.98 -1.29
CA LEU A 59 -3.40 4.65 -1.77
C LEU A 59 -3.26 4.62 -3.28
N TRP A 60 -2.23 3.94 -3.77
CA TRP A 60 -2.08 3.69 -5.20
C TRP A 60 -3.20 2.81 -5.73
N HIS A 61 -3.61 3.09 -6.97
CA HIS A 61 -4.54 2.25 -7.70
C HIS A 61 -4.10 0.78 -7.68
N ARG A 62 -5.06 -0.12 -7.46
CA ARG A 62 -4.82 -1.56 -7.24
C ARG A 62 -3.99 -2.23 -8.34
N ASP A 63 -4.17 -1.81 -9.60
CA ASP A 63 -3.46 -2.42 -10.72
C ASP A 63 -1.97 -2.08 -10.72
N ALA A 64 -1.59 -0.87 -10.28
CA ALA A 64 -0.18 -0.50 -10.10
C ALA A 64 0.45 -1.33 -8.98
N ARG A 65 -0.23 -1.45 -7.83
CA ARG A 65 0.24 -2.27 -6.69
C ARG A 65 0.41 -3.73 -7.06
N ARG A 66 -0.60 -4.32 -7.70
CA ARG A 66 -0.58 -5.71 -8.17
C ARG A 66 0.51 -5.96 -9.21
N PHE A 67 0.83 -4.98 -10.05
CA PHE A 67 1.95 -5.08 -10.97
C PHE A 67 3.28 -5.16 -10.22
N VAL A 68 3.52 -4.28 -9.24
CA VAL A 68 4.73 -4.34 -8.42
C VAL A 68 4.79 -5.64 -7.61
N ASP A 69 3.65 -6.16 -7.11
CA ASP A 69 3.60 -7.45 -6.41
C ASP A 69 3.94 -8.62 -7.31
N ARG A 70 3.34 -8.68 -8.51
CA ARG A 70 3.53 -9.76 -9.46
C ARG A 70 4.96 -9.82 -10.00
N HIS A 71 5.55 -8.65 -10.24
CA HIS A 71 6.83 -8.52 -10.92
C HIS A 71 7.99 -8.14 -9.98
N GLU A 72 7.82 -8.28 -8.66
CA GLU A 72 8.78 -7.82 -7.66
C GLU A 72 10.21 -8.30 -7.96
N ALA A 73 10.38 -9.60 -8.23
CA ALA A 73 11.70 -10.20 -8.50
C ALA A 73 12.37 -9.64 -9.78
N ALA A 74 11.58 -9.36 -10.82
CA ALA A 74 12.08 -8.78 -12.06
C ALA A 74 12.40 -7.29 -11.88
N LEU A 75 11.52 -6.55 -11.21
CA LEU A 75 11.69 -5.11 -10.94
C LEU A 75 12.94 -4.82 -10.11
N ARG A 76 13.30 -5.69 -9.15
CA ARG A 76 14.55 -5.59 -8.37
C ARG A 76 15.83 -5.69 -9.22
N ARG A 77 15.72 -6.18 -10.46
CA ARG A 77 16.85 -6.35 -11.39
C ARG A 77 16.87 -5.28 -12.48
N LEU A 78 15.98 -4.30 -12.41
CA LEU A 78 15.85 -3.23 -13.38
C LEU A 78 15.96 -1.87 -12.69
N PRO A 79 16.47 -0.83 -13.36
CA PRO A 79 16.20 0.55 -13.02
C PRO A 79 14.69 0.83 -13.01
N VAL A 80 14.17 1.27 -11.87
CA VAL A 80 12.74 1.51 -11.67
C VAL A 80 12.51 2.92 -11.15
N TRP A 81 11.58 3.65 -11.76
CA TRP A 81 11.06 4.92 -11.23
C TRP A 81 9.56 4.83 -11.03
N PHE A 82 9.07 5.47 -9.98
CA PHE A 82 7.65 5.54 -9.69
C PHE A 82 7.08 6.92 -10.00
N PHE A 83 5.78 6.99 -10.30
CA PHE A 83 5.08 8.27 -10.33
C PHE A 83 3.67 8.16 -9.77
N SER A 84 3.20 9.24 -9.15
CA SER A 84 1.85 9.35 -8.61
C SER A 84 1.05 10.40 -9.35
N SER A 85 -0.26 10.19 -9.43
CA SER A 85 -1.21 11.16 -9.96
C SER A 85 -2.21 11.56 -8.87
N GLY A 86 -2.26 12.85 -8.58
CA GLY A 86 -2.97 13.47 -7.46
C GLY A 86 -2.03 14.44 -6.74
N PRO A 87 -2.50 15.48 -6.05
CA PRO A 87 -3.89 15.81 -5.70
C PRO A 87 -4.72 16.42 -6.84
N LEU A 88 -6.01 16.65 -6.59
CA LEU A 88 -6.96 17.33 -7.48
C LEU A 88 -7.07 18.82 -7.11
N ASP A 89 -5.91 19.44 -6.92
CA ASP A 89 -5.74 20.86 -6.58
C ASP A 89 -4.35 21.32 -7.07
N ASP A 90 -4.01 22.58 -6.83
CA ASP A 90 -2.74 23.19 -7.25
C ASP A 90 -1.53 22.81 -6.38
N SER A 91 -1.67 21.94 -5.38
CA SER A 91 -0.57 21.63 -4.44
C SER A 91 0.66 21.06 -5.13
N ALA A 92 0.47 20.32 -6.23
CA ALA A 92 1.57 19.77 -7.00
C ALA A 92 2.38 20.84 -7.75
N GLU A 93 1.88 22.08 -7.83
CA GLU A 93 2.47 23.20 -8.57
C GLU A 93 3.07 24.27 -7.66
N ARG A 94 2.86 24.22 -6.34
CA ARG A 94 3.36 25.20 -5.37
C ARG A 94 4.88 25.12 -5.10
N GLY A 95 5.65 24.46 -5.96
CA GLY A 95 7.11 24.39 -5.92
C GLY A 95 7.70 23.35 -4.97
N GLU A 96 6.94 22.86 -3.99
CA GLU A 96 7.38 21.77 -3.11
C GLU A 96 7.08 20.40 -3.71
N GLU A 97 8.08 19.50 -3.71
CA GLU A 97 7.88 18.13 -4.14
C GLU A 97 7.00 17.37 -3.14
N ILE A 98 5.83 16.90 -3.60
CA ILE A 98 4.93 16.10 -2.75
C ILE A 98 5.56 14.71 -2.57
N PRO A 99 5.94 14.33 -1.33
CA PRO A 99 6.62 13.06 -1.09
C PRO A 99 5.70 11.86 -1.40
N PRO A 100 6.27 10.68 -1.69
CA PRO A 100 5.49 9.46 -1.85
C PRO A 100 4.69 9.17 -0.57
N THR A 101 3.44 8.72 -0.72
CA THR A 101 2.66 8.26 0.44
C THR A 101 3.35 7.06 1.09
N ARG A 102 2.95 6.75 2.33
CA ARG A 102 3.50 5.61 3.08
C ARG A 102 3.47 4.29 2.29
N GLN A 103 2.37 4.05 1.56
CA GLN A 103 2.22 2.86 0.73
C GLN A 103 3.15 2.88 -0.49
N VAL A 104 3.28 4.04 -1.16
CA VAL A 104 4.17 4.17 -2.32
C VAL A 104 5.63 4.01 -1.89
N ARG A 105 6.05 4.64 -0.80
CA ARG A 105 7.40 4.49 -0.26
C ARG A 105 7.73 3.03 0.07
N ALA A 106 6.83 2.31 0.71
CA ALA A 106 7.04 0.89 0.99
C ALA A 106 7.18 0.04 -0.29
N LEU A 107 6.53 0.41 -1.39
CA LEU A 107 6.70 -0.26 -2.68
C LEU A 107 8.04 0.14 -3.33
N MET A 108 8.46 1.40 -3.22
CA MET A 108 9.75 1.88 -3.72
C MET A 108 10.89 1.12 -3.06
N ASP A 109 10.90 1.10 -1.73
CA ASP A 109 11.87 0.38 -0.90
C ASP A 109 11.96 -1.08 -1.32
N ARG A 110 10.82 -1.72 -1.56
CA ARG A 110 10.75 -3.15 -1.89
C ARG A 110 11.41 -3.51 -3.20
N VAL A 111 11.39 -2.62 -4.21
CA VAL A 111 11.98 -2.88 -5.52
C VAL A 111 13.27 -2.10 -5.77
N GLY A 112 13.70 -1.25 -4.84
CA GLY A 112 14.85 -0.37 -5.03
C GLY A 112 14.58 0.73 -6.08
N ALA A 113 13.39 1.35 -6.04
CA ALA A 113 13.07 2.41 -6.99
C ALA A 113 14.03 3.61 -6.84
N LEU A 114 14.58 4.07 -7.96
CA LEU A 114 15.60 5.11 -8.06
C LEU A 114 15.06 6.51 -7.79
N GLY A 115 13.76 6.70 -7.95
CA GLY A 115 13.11 7.98 -7.73
C GLY A 115 11.60 7.88 -7.83
N HIS A 116 10.94 8.95 -7.40
CA HIS A 116 9.51 9.10 -7.48
C HIS A 116 9.16 10.56 -7.79
N ALA A 117 8.03 10.79 -8.44
CA ALA A 117 7.44 12.12 -8.57
C ALA A 117 5.92 12.05 -8.40
N THR A 118 5.34 13.04 -7.73
CA THR A 118 3.90 13.21 -7.61
C THR A 118 3.43 14.35 -8.48
N PHE A 119 2.60 14.08 -9.49
CA PHE A 119 2.03 15.08 -10.39
C PHE A 119 0.56 15.34 -10.07
N GLY A 120 0.04 16.51 -10.43
CA GLY A 120 -1.38 16.82 -10.31
C GLY A 120 -2.27 15.78 -11.00
N GLY A 121 -3.46 15.58 -10.43
CA GLY A 121 -4.45 14.64 -10.95
C GLY A 121 -5.30 15.24 -12.06
N ARG A 122 -6.22 14.44 -12.58
CA ARG A 122 -7.30 14.91 -13.45
C ARG A 122 -8.59 14.22 -13.07
N LEU A 123 -9.65 15.00 -12.90
CA LEU A 123 -11.01 14.52 -12.71
C LEU A 123 -11.93 15.26 -13.69
N SER A 124 -12.57 14.51 -14.60
CA SER A 124 -13.53 15.09 -15.53
C SER A 124 -14.84 15.39 -14.81
N ALA A 125 -15.48 16.51 -15.15
CA ALA A 125 -16.81 16.87 -14.66
C ALA A 125 -17.87 15.81 -15.02
N ASP A 126 -17.70 15.10 -16.13
CA ASP A 126 -18.62 14.06 -16.62
C ASP A 126 -18.36 12.68 -15.98
N THR A 127 -17.51 12.62 -14.95
CA THR A 127 -17.18 11.35 -14.28
C THR A 127 -18.41 10.78 -13.59
N LYS A 128 -18.78 9.55 -13.96
CA LYS A 128 -19.94 8.84 -13.39
C LYS A 128 -19.56 7.89 -12.26
N GLY A 129 -20.50 7.69 -11.34
CA GLY A 129 -20.45 6.64 -10.32
C GLY A 129 -19.94 7.11 -8.97
N PHE A 130 -20.51 6.54 -7.91
CA PHE A 130 -20.23 6.92 -6.53
C PHE A 130 -18.89 6.33 -6.02
N PRO A 131 -18.04 7.10 -5.30
CA PRO A 131 -18.19 8.52 -4.94
C PRO A 131 -17.56 9.51 -5.94
N ALA A 132 -17.04 9.04 -7.09
CA ALA A 132 -16.30 9.88 -8.04
C ALA A 132 -17.14 11.01 -8.65
N GLU A 133 -18.43 10.77 -8.89
CA GLU A 133 -19.38 11.79 -9.38
C GLU A 133 -19.64 12.90 -8.34
N ALA A 134 -19.69 12.56 -7.05
CA ALA A 134 -19.80 13.55 -5.99
C ALA A 134 -18.53 14.41 -5.90
N MET A 135 -17.36 13.78 -5.99
CA MET A 135 -16.08 14.50 -6.01
C MET A 135 -15.96 15.43 -7.22
N ALA A 136 -16.46 15.03 -8.39
CA ALA A 136 -16.37 15.85 -9.61
C ALA A 136 -17.14 17.17 -9.50
N LYS A 137 -18.16 17.26 -8.64
CA LYS A 137 -18.91 18.52 -8.43
C LYS A 137 -18.06 19.62 -7.79
N GLU A 138 -17.12 19.23 -6.94
CA GLU A 138 -16.28 20.17 -6.16
C GLU A 138 -14.83 20.21 -6.66
N HIS A 139 -14.34 19.10 -7.21
CA HIS A 139 -12.93 18.86 -7.54
C HIS A 139 -12.76 18.39 -8.98
N ALA A 140 -13.60 18.83 -9.93
CA ALA A 140 -13.34 18.62 -11.35
C ALA A 140 -12.28 19.60 -11.86
N GLY A 141 -11.39 19.10 -12.72
CA GLY A 141 -10.27 19.87 -13.25
C GLY A 141 -9.14 18.98 -13.78
N ASP A 142 -8.16 19.63 -14.39
CA ASP A 142 -6.92 19.02 -14.83
C ASP A 142 -5.74 19.79 -14.25
N TRP A 143 -5.11 19.22 -13.24
CA TRP A 143 -3.96 19.81 -12.54
C TRP A 143 -2.63 19.22 -13.03
N ARG A 144 -2.67 18.39 -14.09
CA ARG A 144 -1.45 17.88 -14.69
C ARG A 144 -0.72 19.03 -15.36
N ASN A 145 0.57 19.19 -15.05
CA ASN A 145 1.45 20.12 -15.74
C ASN A 145 2.36 19.35 -16.73
N PRO A 146 2.10 19.42 -18.05
CA PRO A 146 2.90 18.73 -19.05
C PRO A 146 4.37 19.16 -19.09
N ALA A 147 4.67 20.42 -18.75
CA ALA A 147 6.05 20.91 -18.70
C ALA A 147 6.81 20.25 -17.54
N ARG A 148 6.19 20.15 -16.36
CA ARG A 148 6.79 19.47 -15.19
C ARG A 148 6.98 17.98 -15.42
N ILE A 149 5.99 17.31 -16.00
CA ILE A 149 6.07 15.89 -16.39
C ILE A 149 7.20 15.70 -17.40
N GLY A 150 7.31 16.59 -18.39
CA GLY A 150 8.37 16.59 -19.39
C GLY A 150 9.77 16.78 -18.80
N ALA A 151 9.94 17.76 -17.91
CA ALA A 151 11.23 18.01 -17.25
C ALA A 151 11.71 16.81 -16.43
N TRP A 152 10.79 16.11 -15.74
CA TRP A 152 11.14 14.90 -15.02
C TRP A 152 11.51 13.75 -15.98
N ALA A 153 10.77 13.57 -17.08
CA ALA A 153 11.11 12.60 -18.12
C ALA A 153 12.48 12.86 -18.75
N GLU A 154 12.84 14.12 -18.99
CA GLU A 154 14.15 14.53 -19.51
C GLU A 154 15.27 14.24 -18.51
N GLY A 155 15.01 14.43 -17.20
CA GLY A 155 15.93 14.03 -16.14
C GLY A 155 16.19 12.52 -16.15
N ILE A 156 15.13 11.71 -16.25
CA ILE A 156 15.25 10.25 -16.37
C ILE A 156 16.00 9.88 -17.66
N ALA A 157 15.65 10.50 -18.79
CA ALA A 157 16.27 10.23 -20.08
C ALA A 157 17.79 10.41 -20.06
N ARG A 158 18.28 11.48 -19.43
CA ARG A 158 19.72 11.75 -19.28
C ARG A 158 20.43 10.69 -18.45
N GLY A 159 19.79 10.20 -17.38
CA GLY A 159 20.38 9.19 -16.50
C GLY A 159 20.20 7.73 -16.96
N LEU A 160 19.27 7.47 -17.88
CA LEU A 160 18.87 6.12 -18.26
C LEU A 160 20.03 5.23 -18.77
N PRO A 161 20.95 5.72 -19.63
CA PRO A 161 22.05 4.88 -20.15
C PRO A 161 22.98 4.32 -19.08
N GLU A 162 23.14 5.04 -17.97
CA GLU A 162 24.03 4.67 -16.86
C GLU A 162 23.25 4.08 -15.68
N ALA A 163 21.92 4.09 -15.73
CA ALA A 163 21.08 3.69 -14.62
C ALA A 163 21.26 2.20 -14.30
N GLN A 164 21.56 1.93 -13.02
CA GLN A 164 21.62 0.59 -12.46
C GLN A 164 20.41 0.33 -11.57
N PRO A 165 20.00 -0.94 -11.36
CA PRO A 165 18.96 -1.26 -10.39
C PRO A 165 19.33 -0.71 -9.00
N GLY A 166 18.37 -0.05 -8.34
CA GLY A 166 18.57 0.41 -6.98
C GLY A 166 18.62 -0.75 -5.98
N THR A 167 19.13 -0.49 -4.78
CA THR A 167 19.20 -1.52 -3.74
C THR A 167 17.84 -1.64 -3.03
N PRO A 168 17.19 -2.82 -3.06
CA PRO A 168 15.96 -3.04 -2.31
C PRO A 168 16.23 -2.92 -0.81
N VAL A 169 15.42 -2.14 -0.11
CA VAL A 169 15.46 -2.02 1.34
C VAL A 169 14.52 -3.09 1.93
N PRO A 170 15.01 -3.94 2.86
CA PRO A 170 14.15 -4.87 3.57
C PRO A 170 12.98 -4.13 4.22
N VAL A 171 11.76 -4.66 4.05
CA VAL A 171 10.53 -4.12 4.66
C VAL A 171 10.07 -5.05 5.79
N PRO A 172 10.51 -4.84 7.05
CA PRO A 172 10.22 -5.74 8.16
C PRO A 172 8.72 -5.95 8.38
N GLY A 173 7.91 -4.96 7.96
CA GLY A 173 6.46 -4.99 8.05
C GLY A 173 5.81 -6.20 7.37
N ARG A 174 6.41 -6.73 6.28
CA ARG A 174 5.81 -7.77 5.43
C ARG A 174 6.08 -9.21 5.89
N SER A 175 6.92 -9.40 6.90
CA SER A 175 7.38 -10.71 7.38
C SER A 175 6.20 -11.64 7.75
N TRP A 176 6.22 -12.87 7.21
CA TRP A 176 5.25 -13.91 7.57
C TRP A 176 5.36 -14.29 9.06
N ALA A 177 6.58 -14.44 9.57
CA ALA A 177 6.81 -14.75 10.99
C ALA A 177 6.19 -13.66 11.89
N ARG A 178 6.34 -12.40 11.51
CA ARG A 178 5.72 -11.27 12.22
C ARG A 178 4.20 -11.36 12.18
N LEU A 179 3.61 -11.62 11.00
CA LEU A 179 2.17 -11.79 10.86
C LEU A 179 1.65 -12.90 11.77
N VAL A 180 2.29 -14.06 11.76
CA VAL A 180 1.90 -15.22 12.59
C VAL A 180 2.04 -14.89 14.07
N ALA A 181 3.13 -14.23 14.47
CA ALA A 181 3.35 -13.83 15.86
C ALA A 181 2.25 -12.88 16.38
N TYR A 182 1.83 -11.89 15.59
CA TYR A 182 0.73 -10.99 15.99
C TYR A 182 -0.63 -11.71 16.02
N ALA A 183 -0.89 -12.61 15.08
CA ALA A 183 -2.12 -13.41 15.08
C ALA A 183 -2.20 -14.31 16.33
N ALA A 184 -1.11 -15.03 16.64
CA ALA A 184 -1.01 -15.88 17.82
C ALA A 184 -1.12 -15.07 19.11
N LEU A 185 -0.47 -13.90 19.20
CA LEU A 185 -0.58 -13.01 20.36
C LEU A 185 -2.02 -12.54 20.58
N GLY A 186 -2.73 -12.12 19.51
CA GLY A 186 -4.14 -11.74 19.59
C GLY A 186 -5.00 -12.90 20.09
N TRP A 187 -4.79 -14.10 19.56
CA TRP A 187 -5.49 -15.31 20.01
C TRP A 187 -5.22 -15.64 21.49
N ILE A 188 -3.96 -15.59 21.94
CA ILE A 188 -3.59 -15.82 23.35
C ILE A 188 -4.30 -14.83 24.28
N LEU A 189 -4.35 -13.55 23.92
CA LEU A 189 -5.03 -12.52 24.71
C LEU A 189 -6.55 -12.78 24.77
N CYS A 190 -7.18 -13.16 23.66
CA CYS A 190 -8.58 -13.56 23.64
C CYS A 190 -8.84 -14.77 24.56
N ALA A 191 -8.00 -15.80 24.47
CA ALA A 191 -8.11 -17.00 25.30
C ALA A 191 -7.97 -16.68 26.80
N ALA A 192 -7.01 -15.81 27.16
CA ALA A 192 -6.83 -15.36 28.55
C ALA A 192 -8.06 -14.60 29.08
N VAL A 193 -8.64 -13.70 28.27
CA VAL A 193 -9.87 -13.00 28.62
C VAL A 193 -11.03 -13.98 28.78
N MET A 194 -11.20 -14.92 27.85
CA MET A 194 -12.27 -15.93 27.92
C MET A 194 -12.15 -16.80 29.19
N PHE A 195 -10.95 -17.26 29.52
CA PHE A 195 -10.71 -18.04 30.73
C PHE A 195 -11.04 -17.24 32.00
N GLY A 196 -10.62 -15.97 32.07
CA GLY A 196 -10.96 -15.08 33.18
C GLY A 196 -12.47 -14.82 33.29
N LEU A 197 -13.17 -14.66 32.17
CA LEU A 197 -14.61 -14.48 32.16
C LEU A 197 -15.35 -15.72 32.64
N LEU A 198 -14.94 -16.93 32.22
CA LEU A 198 -15.54 -18.18 32.66
C LEU A 198 -15.33 -18.47 34.16
N ALA A 199 -14.31 -17.86 34.78
CA ALA A 199 -14.08 -17.96 36.22
C ALA A 199 -15.07 -17.13 37.06
N VAL A 200 -15.76 -16.16 36.46
CA VAL A 200 -16.60 -15.19 37.18
C VAL A 200 -18.04 -15.13 36.66
N PHE A 201 -18.26 -15.43 35.39
CA PHE A 201 -19.55 -15.32 34.71
C PHE A 201 -20.05 -16.66 34.18
N SER A 202 -21.36 -16.76 33.94
CA SER A 202 -21.93 -17.91 33.24
C SER A 202 -21.41 -17.99 31.79
N PRO A 203 -21.35 -19.19 31.18
CA PRO A 203 -20.82 -19.35 29.81
C PRO A 203 -21.49 -18.44 28.76
N GLY A 204 -22.79 -18.20 28.89
CA GLY A 204 -23.53 -17.30 28.02
C GLY A 204 -23.07 -15.85 28.14
N VAL A 205 -22.95 -15.33 29.38
CA VAL A 205 -22.46 -13.97 29.63
C VAL A 205 -21.01 -13.83 29.22
N ALA A 206 -20.16 -14.81 29.56
CA ALA A 206 -18.75 -14.83 29.14
C ALA A 206 -18.60 -14.76 27.62
N THR A 207 -19.42 -15.51 26.87
CA THR A 207 -19.41 -15.49 25.40
C THR A 207 -19.77 -14.11 24.84
N VAL A 208 -20.81 -13.46 25.38
CA VAL A 208 -21.22 -12.12 24.94
C VAL A 208 -20.14 -11.08 25.24
N VAL A 209 -19.58 -11.08 26.46
CA VAL A 209 -18.53 -10.15 26.85
C VAL A 209 -17.25 -10.37 26.03
N HIS A 210 -16.89 -11.63 25.78
CA HIS A 210 -15.75 -11.98 24.92
C HIS A 210 -15.94 -11.50 23.48
N ALA A 211 -17.15 -11.61 22.91
CA ALA A 211 -17.45 -11.13 21.56
C ALA A 211 -17.23 -9.60 21.42
N ILE A 212 -17.35 -8.84 22.51
CA ILE A 212 -17.02 -7.40 22.55
C ILE A 212 -15.51 -7.18 22.78
N ALA A 213 -14.88 -7.97 23.65
CA ALA A 213 -13.46 -7.83 23.97
C ALA A 213 -12.55 -8.19 22.78
N ALA A 214 -12.88 -9.24 22.02
CA ALA A 214 -12.11 -9.74 20.90
C ALA A 214 -11.79 -8.67 19.82
N PRO A 215 -12.75 -7.90 19.28
CA PRO A 215 -12.44 -6.84 18.34
C PRO A 215 -11.58 -5.72 18.95
N LEU A 216 -11.74 -5.39 20.24
CA LEU A 216 -10.90 -4.37 20.90
C LEU A 216 -9.44 -4.83 21.00
N ILE A 217 -9.21 -6.09 21.36
CA ILE A 217 -7.88 -6.72 21.34
C ILE A 217 -7.29 -6.64 19.93
N PHE A 218 -8.06 -7.02 18.92
CA PHE A 218 -7.58 -7.04 17.54
C PHE A 218 -7.41 -5.66 16.90
N ILE A 219 -8.11 -4.62 17.38
CA ILE A 219 -7.79 -3.22 17.07
C ILE A 219 -6.38 -2.91 17.57
N PHE A 220 -6.07 -3.21 18.85
CA PHE A 220 -4.74 -2.96 19.40
C PHE A 220 -3.64 -3.75 18.68
N ILE A 221 -3.84 -5.05 18.47
CA ILE A 221 -2.92 -5.93 17.73
C ILE A 221 -2.68 -5.38 16.31
N SER A 222 -3.75 -4.99 15.62
CA SER A 222 -3.66 -4.42 14.28
C SER A 222 -2.90 -3.11 14.28
N MET A 223 -3.17 -2.21 15.23
CA MET A 223 -2.43 -0.94 15.34
C MET A 223 -0.92 -1.16 15.46
N ARG A 224 -0.51 -2.14 16.26
CA ARG A 224 0.91 -2.49 16.45
C ARG A 224 1.49 -3.18 15.21
N TYR A 225 0.73 -4.04 14.56
CA TYR A 225 1.13 -4.73 13.34
C TYR A 225 1.33 -3.75 12.16
N PHE A 226 0.40 -2.82 11.93
CA PHE A 226 0.47 -1.89 10.81
C PHE A 226 1.40 -0.70 11.02
N ARG A 227 2.00 -0.51 12.20
CA ARG A 227 2.89 0.64 12.50
C ARG A 227 4.17 0.69 11.63
N PRO A 228 4.95 -0.39 11.42
CA PRO A 228 6.12 -0.36 10.54
C PRO A 228 5.74 -0.35 9.06
N SER A 229 6.57 0.30 8.24
CA SER A 229 6.43 0.37 6.79
C SER A 229 6.37 -1.02 6.14
N GLY A 230 5.58 -1.15 5.07
CA GLY A 230 5.49 -2.38 4.30
C GLY A 230 4.68 -3.51 4.95
N ALA A 231 3.89 -3.23 5.99
CA ALA A 231 2.86 -4.15 6.45
C ALA A 231 1.99 -4.64 5.28
N ARG A 232 1.53 -5.90 5.35
CA ARG A 232 0.68 -6.49 4.30
C ARG A 232 -0.62 -5.69 4.14
N GLU A 233 -1.24 -5.84 2.99
CA GLU A 233 -2.56 -5.24 2.70
C GLU A 233 -3.56 -5.52 3.84
N PRO A 234 -4.37 -4.54 4.27
CA PRO A 234 -5.27 -4.68 5.40
C PRO A 234 -6.19 -5.91 5.32
N VAL A 235 -6.77 -6.18 4.16
CA VAL A 235 -7.63 -7.35 3.94
C VAL A 235 -6.85 -8.66 4.10
N ALA A 236 -5.65 -8.75 3.52
CA ALA A 236 -4.84 -9.97 3.59
C ALA A 236 -4.37 -10.25 5.03
N ALA A 237 -4.00 -9.22 5.77
CA ALA A 237 -3.64 -9.36 7.18
C ALA A 237 -4.84 -9.77 8.04
N ALA A 238 -6.00 -9.13 7.85
CA ALA A 238 -7.23 -9.48 8.57
C ALA A 238 -7.67 -10.92 8.30
N LEU A 239 -7.64 -11.38 7.04
CA LEU A 239 -7.91 -12.77 6.68
C LEU A 239 -6.93 -13.74 7.35
N ALA A 240 -5.65 -13.39 7.41
CA ALA A 240 -4.65 -14.27 8.00
C ALA A 240 -4.80 -14.33 9.53
N PHE A 241 -5.07 -13.18 10.18
CA PHE A 241 -5.36 -13.13 11.62
C PHE A 241 -6.54 -14.01 12.00
N THR A 242 -7.65 -13.92 11.25
CA THR A 242 -8.85 -14.69 11.53
C THR A 242 -8.69 -16.17 11.18
N ALA A 243 -8.02 -16.50 10.09
CA ALA A 243 -7.72 -17.88 9.72
C ALA A 243 -6.81 -18.58 10.75
N ILE A 244 -5.78 -17.87 11.24
CA ILE A 244 -4.89 -18.40 12.28
C ILE A 244 -5.66 -18.55 13.61
N ALA A 245 -6.46 -17.57 14.01
CA ALA A 245 -7.29 -17.68 15.22
C ALA A 245 -8.27 -18.86 15.14
N ALA A 246 -8.98 -19.01 14.02
CA ALA A 246 -9.88 -20.13 13.77
C ALA A 246 -9.17 -21.50 13.82
N LEU A 247 -7.96 -21.58 13.26
CA LEU A 247 -7.14 -22.79 13.31
C LEU A 247 -6.70 -23.12 14.73
N LEU A 248 -6.27 -22.13 15.51
CA LEU A 248 -5.88 -22.30 16.90
C LEU A 248 -7.08 -22.70 17.78
N ASP A 249 -8.26 -22.12 17.55
CA ASP A 249 -9.49 -22.54 18.23
C ASP A 249 -9.87 -23.99 17.89
N ALA A 250 -9.75 -24.40 16.63
CA ALA A 250 -10.03 -25.78 16.22
C ALA A 250 -9.07 -26.79 16.87
N ILE A 251 -7.78 -26.48 16.88
CA ILE A 251 -6.75 -27.40 17.42
C ILE A 251 -6.75 -27.36 18.95
N VAL A 252 -6.61 -26.17 19.54
CA VAL A 252 -6.38 -26.04 20.99
C VAL A 252 -7.69 -26.12 21.75
N VAL A 253 -8.69 -25.32 21.37
CA VAL A 253 -9.92 -25.23 22.17
C VAL A 253 -10.85 -26.40 21.89
N ALA A 254 -11.19 -26.66 20.63
CA ALA A 254 -12.15 -27.69 20.27
C ALA A 254 -11.57 -29.11 20.46
N ALA A 255 -10.39 -29.39 19.89
CA ALA A 255 -9.83 -30.74 19.95
C ALA A 255 -9.13 -31.07 21.27
N LEU A 256 -8.23 -30.20 21.78
CA LEU A 256 -7.43 -30.53 22.97
C LEU A 256 -8.13 -30.20 24.30
N ILE A 257 -8.89 -29.10 24.39
CA ILE A 257 -9.54 -28.69 25.65
C ILE A 257 -10.95 -29.29 25.78
N GLN A 258 -11.80 -29.18 24.75
CA GLN A 258 -13.19 -29.63 24.83
C GLN A 258 -13.40 -31.08 24.36
N GLY A 259 -12.50 -31.62 23.54
CA GLY A 259 -12.67 -32.93 22.89
C GLY A 259 -13.91 -33.02 21.99
N SER A 260 -14.40 -31.89 21.45
CA SER A 260 -15.65 -31.81 20.69
C SER A 260 -15.63 -30.71 19.63
N PRO A 261 -16.21 -30.94 18.43
CA PRO A 261 -16.30 -29.92 17.38
C PRO A 261 -17.45 -28.91 17.61
N ALA A 262 -18.21 -29.03 18.69
CA ALA A 262 -19.39 -28.19 18.95
C ALA A 262 -19.10 -26.69 18.90
N LEU A 263 -17.90 -26.27 19.34
CA LEU A 263 -17.45 -24.87 19.25
C LEU A 263 -17.48 -24.35 17.80
N LEU A 264 -17.02 -25.15 16.82
CA LEU A 264 -16.90 -24.75 15.41
C LEU A 264 -18.27 -24.57 14.73
N LEU A 265 -19.31 -25.17 15.30
CA LEU A 265 -20.69 -25.01 14.85
C LEU A 265 -21.39 -23.80 15.49
N SER A 266 -20.77 -23.20 16.51
CA SER A 266 -21.36 -22.09 17.27
C SER A 266 -21.28 -20.77 16.49
N ILE A 267 -22.44 -20.22 16.14
CA ILE A 267 -22.50 -18.90 15.49
C ILE A 267 -22.00 -17.81 16.45
N THR A 268 -22.48 -17.81 17.69
CA THR A 268 -22.15 -16.76 18.68
C THR A 268 -20.80 -16.97 19.34
N GLY A 269 -20.37 -18.22 19.52
CA GLY A 269 -19.11 -18.56 20.20
C GLY A 269 -17.89 -18.59 19.30
N PHE A 270 -18.06 -18.78 17.98
CA PHE A 270 -16.94 -18.94 17.04
C PHE A 270 -17.04 -17.97 15.85
N TRP A 271 -18.10 -18.06 15.05
CA TRP A 271 -18.18 -17.30 13.79
C TRP A 271 -18.35 -15.79 13.98
N LEU A 272 -19.17 -15.36 14.96
CA LEU A 272 -19.39 -13.95 15.25
C LEU A 272 -18.11 -13.26 15.75
N PRO A 273 -17.37 -13.77 16.77
CA PRO A 273 -16.08 -13.22 17.16
C PRO A 273 -15.08 -13.14 16.00
N LEU A 274 -14.97 -14.19 15.18
CA LEU A 274 -14.08 -14.18 14.01
C LEU A 274 -14.46 -13.09 13.00
N GLY A 275 -15.75 -12.91 12.73
CA GLY A 275 -16.24 -11.83 11.86
C GLY A 275 -15.93 -10.44 12.42
N LEU A 276 -16.10 -10.24 13.72
CA LEU A 276 -15.78 -8.97 14.39
C LEU A 276 -14.27 -8.69 14.38
N ILE A 277 -13.44 -9.71 14.65
CA ILE A 277 -11.98 -9.62 14.55
C ILE A 277 -11.55 -9.23 13.13
N PHE A 278 -12.17 -9.84 12.10
CA PHE A 278 -11.90 -9.52 10.70
C PHE A 278 -12.14 -8.04 10.42
N ILE A 279 -13.35 -7.56 10.72
CA ILE A 279 -13.77 -6.17 10.46
C ILE A 279 -12.88 -5.20 11.22
N ALA A 280 -12.68 -5.44 12.52
CA ALA A 280 -11.82 -4.63 13.39
C ALA A 280 -10.40 -4.52 12.83
N SER A 281 -9.80 -5.63 12.40
CA SER A 281 -8.44 -5.65 11.88
C SER A 281 -8.33 -4.97 10.51
N TRP A 282 -9.31 -5.21 9.64
CA TRP A 282 -9.36 -4.61 8.30
C TRP A 282 -9.51 -3.09 8.36
N VAL A 283 -10.49 -2.59 9.12
CA VAL A 283 -10.74 -1.15 9.29
C VAL A 283 -9.53 -0.47 9.92
N THR A 284 -8.96 -1.06 10.98
CA THR A 284 -7.74 -0.52 11.62
C THR A 284 -6.59 -0.39 10.62
N GLY A 285 -6.32 -1.45 9.85
CA GLY A 285 -5.27 -1.42 8.83
C GLY A 285 -5.54 -0.41 7.71
N TRP A 286 -6.80 -0.23 7.32
CA TRP A 286 -7.19 0.76 6.32
C TRP A 286 -6.92 2.19 6.80
N ILE A 287 -7.37 2.54 8.01
CA ILE A 287 -7.12 3.86 8.63
C ILE A 287 -5.62 4.15 8.71
N MET A 288 -4.82 3.20 9.19
CA MET A 288 -3.36 3.37 9.32
C MET A 288 -2.62 3.44 7.98
N SER A 289 -3.24 3.01 6.89
CA SER A 289 -2.67 3.10 5.54
C SER A 289 -2.94 4.46 4.89
N MET A 290 -3.94 5.20 5.37
CA MET A 290 -4.32 6.53 4.87
C MET A 290 -3.53 7.68 5.51
N GLY A 291 -2.97 7.47 6.71
CA GLY A 291 -2.27 8.51 7.47
C GLY A 291 -1.01 9.06 6.77
N PRO A 292 -0.73 10.37 6.91
CA PRO A 292 0.46 11.00 6.34
C PRO A 292 1.75 10.46 6.99
N MET A 293 2.88 10.49 6.27
CA MET A 293 4.17 10.05 6.83
C MET A 293 4.68 10.93 7.99
N SER A 294 4.22 12.18 8.09
CA SER A 294 4.74 13.18 9.04
C SER A 294 4.40 12.91 10.50
N GLU A 295 3.37 12.14 10.81
CA GLU A 295 2.89 11.98 12.20
C GLU A 295 3.58 10.84 12.98
N MET A 296 4.42 10.00 12.34
CA MET A 296 4.82 8.72 12.95
C MET A 296 6.30 8.36 12.86
N SER A 297 7.16 9.25 12.36
CA SER A 297 8.61 9.07 12.43
C SER A 297 9.23 10.05 13.43
N PRO A 298 10.08 9.62 14.38
CA PRO A 298 10.95 10.56 15.07
C PRO A 298 11.82 11.28 14.02
N PRO A 299 12.22 12.54 14.26
CA PRO A 299 12.93 13.34 13.26
C PRO A 299 14.18 12.60 12.78
N GLN A 300 14.22 12.30 11.49
CA GLN A 300 15.46 11.84 10.86
C GLN A 300 16.42 13.03 10.85
N SER A 301 17.49 12.94 11.63
CA SER A 301 18.63 13.85 11.55
C SER A 301 19.39 13.61 10.25
N GLY A 302 18.82 14.01 9.12
CA GLY A 302 19.49 14.04 7.83
C GLY A 302 20.32 15.32 7.74
N LYS A 303 21.64 15.19 7.67
CA LYS A 303 22.54 16.28 7.28
C LYS A 303 22.10 16.83 5.92
N PRO A 304 22.05 18.16 5.72
CA PRO A 304 21.78 18.73 4.40
C PRO A 304 22.89 18.33 3.41
N LEU A 305 22.50 18.09 2.15
CA LEU A 305 23.43 17.94 1.04
C LEU A 305 24.34 19.18 0.95
N PRO A 306 25.65 19.03 0.65
CA PRO A 306 26.52 20.18 0.46
C PRO A 306 26.07 20.98 -0.77
N SER A 307 25.93 22.29 -0.57
CA SER A 307 25.68 23.26 -1.64
C SER A 307 26.81 23.23 -2.68
N ALA A 308 26.43 23.35 -3.96
CA ALA A 308 27.39 23.43 -5.06
C ALA A 308 28.31 24.66 -4.88
N PRO A 309 29.61 24.55 -5.21
CA PRO A 309 30.52 25.70 -5.14
C PRO A 309 30.15 26.75 -6.20
N PRO A 310 30.31 28.05 -5.90
CA PRO A 310 30.01 29.12 -6.85
C PRO A 310 30.93 29.04 -8.08
N ALA A 311 30.35 29.30 -9.25
CA ALA A 311 31.07 29.44 -10.50
C ALA A 311 32.14 30.53 -10.37
N ARG A 312 33.39 30.19 -10.66
CA ARG A 312 34.48 31.16 -10.74
C ARG A 312 34.26 32.03 -11.99
N ALA A 313 34.26 33.34 -11.80
CA ALA A 313 34.46 34.33 -12.84
C ALA A 313 35.92 34.33 -13.31
#